data_AF-A0A6A5A4V0-F1
#
_entry.id   AF-A0A6A5A4V0-F1
#
_cell.length_a   1.000
_cell.length_b   1.000
_cell.length_c   1.000
_cell.angle_alpha   90.00
_cell.angle_beta   90.00
_cell.angle_gamma   90.00
#
_symmetry.space_group_name_H-M   'P 1'
#
loop_
_entity.id
_entity.type
_entity.pdbx_description
1 polymer ?
#
loop_
_entity_poly.entity_id
_entity_poly.type
_entity_poly.pdbx_seq_one_letter_code
_entity_poly.pdbx_strand_id
1 'polypeptide(L)'
;MPRKARSRTLGRRRKGVHKCANVPIVEQRLRPVTRTIDTVVKAATTNARSPPTSSVGQRRVAWAVYFMDNLGAPPSSAWHGVHGAVSNIVRHFQLQHGKRRHVLSVIVNVTDCIKRGVSYSGKSKSHGGQNKCIDTDAVENQIIANCMEHGHGLRESTFAVNQHRQKSNSVVVGMSAVYSAYHRLSPVVSSIPPIKQGNSNMGSAWATARLGWTRQLAVRLGIWSWDPSVLGQCPSAYDAANLTPLDVCQIVSWDETHKTVKIGGGGHNTNMQVRFKRDTVGRVCADGALGAPKTYLNTKYSSEASGEHIGVRCVPFVYTGQWICTIKDYEALIQQEIQRVKGLTGECSVWVTGSRQNDS
;
A
#
# COMPACT_ATOMS: atom_id res chain seq x y z
N MET A 1 -10.86 -27.54 -35.31
CA MET A 1 -10.71 -28.08 -33.94
C MET A 1 -10.52 -26.92 -32.97
N PRO A 2 -11.24 -26.87 -31.83
CA PRO A 2 -11.70 -25.61 -31.24
C PRO A 2 -10.85 -25.09 -30.07
N ARG A 3 -10.89 -23.76 -29.89
CA ARG A 3 -10.36 -23.02 -28.74
C ARG A 3 -11.15 -23.37 -27.47
N LYS A 4 -10.47 -23.90 -26.45
CA LYS A 4 -11.04 -24.14 -25.11
C LYS A 4 -11.20 -22.82 -24.35
N ALA A 5 -12.45 -22.45 -24.10
CA ALA A 5 -12.83 -21.42 -23.13
C ALA A 5 -12.61 -21.94 -21.69
N ARG A 6 -11.95 -21.16 -20.83
CA ARG A 6 -11.88 -21.42 -19.38
C ARG A 6 -12.95 -20.58 -18.67
N SER A 7 -14.01 -21.26 -18.25
CA SER A 7 -14.99 -20.78 -17.28
C SER A 7 -14.34 -20.58 -15.91
N ARG A 8 -14.57 -19.42 -15.28
CA ARG A 8 -14.17 -19.10 -13.91
C ARG A 8 -15.44 -18.95 -13.07
N THR A 9 -15.82 -20.03 -12.40
CA THR A 9 -16.86 -20.06 -11.36
C THR A 9 -16.29 -19.47 -10.05
N LEU A 10 -16.87 -18.37 -9.59
CA LEU A 10 -16.59 -17.74 -8.30
C LEU A 10 -17.37 -18.46 -7.18
N GLY A 11 -16.67 -19.30 -6.42
CA GLY A 11 -17.17 -19.93 -5.20
C GLY A 11 -17.37 -18.92 -4.07
N ARG A 12 -18.63 -18.76 -3.65
CA ARG A 12 -19.11 -17.85 -2.59
C ARG A 12 -18.89 -18.50 -1.22
N ARG A 13 -17.94 -18.00 -0.43
CA ARG A 13 -17.62 -18.48 0.92
C ARG A 13 -18.66 -17.98 1.93
N ARG A 14 -19.51 -18.89 2.45
CA ARG A 14 -20.45 -18.65 3.56
C ARG A 14 -19.67 -18.55 4.88
N LYS A 15 -19.88 -17.48 5.66
CA LYS A 15 -19.44 -17.38 7.06
C LYS A 15 -20.59 -17.81 7.96
N GLY A 16 -20.28 -18.71 8.90
CA GLY A 16 -21.20 -19.32 9.85
C GLY A 16 -21.77 -18.32 10.86
N VAL A 17 -23.00 -18.61 11.27
CA VAL A 17 -23.77 -17.90 12.30
C VAL A 17 -23.47 -18.58 13.63
N HIS A 18 -22.90 -17.83 14.58
CA HIS A 18 -22.88 -18.25 15.99
C HIS A 18 -24.15 -17.72 16.68
N LYS A 19 -24.94 -18.66 17.21
CA LYS A 19 -26.04 -18.38 18.14
C LYS A 19 -25.45 -17.98 19.49
N CYS A 20 -25.96 -16.90 20.08
CA CYS A 20 -25.76 -16.58 21.49
C CYS A 20 -27.14 -16.39 22.14
N ALA A 21 -27.19 -16.82 23.40
CA ALA A 21 -28.37 -17.26 24.12
C ALA A 21 -29.32 -16.13 24.56
N ASN A 22 -30.57 -16.53 24.82
CA ASN A 22 -31.62 -15.76 25.47
C ASN A 22 -31.20 -15.30 26.87
N VAL A 23 -31.43 -14.02 27.17
CA VAL A 23 -31.54 -13.49 28.54
C VAL A 23 -32.78 -12.58 28.56
N PRO A 24 -33.71 -12.74 29.53
CA PRO A 24 -34.93 -11.94 29.57
C PRO A 24 -34.62 -10.52 30.05
N ILE A 25 -35.04 -9.51 29.29
CA ILE A 25 -34.95 -8.11 29.71
C ILE A 25 -36.28 -7.70 30.34
N VAL A 26 -36.19 -7.32 31.61
CA VAL A 26 -37.23 -6.74 32.44
C VAL A 26 -37.83 -5.49 31.77
N GLU A 27 -39.14 -5.47 31.65
CA GLU A 27 -39.94 -4.36 31.14
C GLU A 27 -39.95 -3.21 32.16
N GLN A 28 -39.03 -2.25 32.01
CA GLN A 28 -39.11 -0.98 32.75
C GLN A 28 -39.89 0.05 31.92
N ARG A 29 -41.14 0.29 32.32
CA ARG A 29 -41.97 1.42 31.89
C ARG A 29 -41.23 2.74 32.16
N LEU A 30 -40.81 3.43 31.11
CA LEU A 30 -40.42 4.84 31.20
C LEU A 30 -41.66 5.72 31.05
N ARG A 31 -41.83 6.63 32.02
CA ARG A 31 -42.95 7.59 32.11
C ARG A 31 -42.86 8.65 30.99
N PRO A 32 -44.00 9.16 30.48
CA PRO A 32 -43.99 10.23 29.49
C PRO A 32 -43.64 11.58 30.13
N VAL A 33 -42.63 12.24 29.59
CA VAL A 33 -42.34 13.65 29.88
C VAL A 33 -43.30 14.49 29.05
N THR A 34 -44.29 15.07 29.72
CA THR A 34 -45.23 16.03 29.15
C THR A 34 -44.62 17.44 29.12
N ARG A 35 -45.08 18.21 28.12
CA ARG A 35 -45.00 19.68 27.95
C ARG A 35 -43.72 20.24 27.31
N THR A 36 -43.80 20.50 26.01
CA THR A 36 -43.87 21.87 25.42
C THR A 36 -44.04 21.73 23.89
N ILE A 37 -45.22 21.33 23.39
CA ILE A 37 -45.50 21.25 21.93
C ILE A 37 -46.90 21.82 21.59
N ASP A 38 -47.45 22.73 22.38
CA ASP A 38 -48.84 23.18 22.18
C ASP A 38 -49.04 24.26 21.10
N THR A 39 -47.99 24.80 20.50
CA THR A 39 -48.13 25.86 19.47
C THR A 39 -48.01 25.39 18.03
N VAL A 40 -47.63 24.13 17.76
CA VAL A 40 -47.50 23.61 16.38
C VAL A 40 -48.58 22.57 16.04
N VAL A 41 -49.24 21.97 17.03
CA VAL A 41 -50.08 20.77 16.83
C VAL A 41 -51.51 21.05 16.37
N LYS A 42 -52.04 22.27 16.51
CA LYS A 42 -53.41 22.57 16.04
C LYS A 42 -53.57 22.69 14.51
N ALA A 43 -52.48 22.64 13.74
CA ALA A 43 -52.55 22.74 12.27
C ALA A 43 -52.29 21.42 11.52
N ALA A 44 -51.92 20.33 12.21
CA ALA A 44 -51.44 19.11 11.55
C ALA A 44 -52.43 17.93 11.53
N THR A 45 -53.58 18.02 12.21
CA THR A 45 -54.52 16.89 12.38
C THR A 45 -55.74 16.92 11.46
N THR A 46 -55.73 17.78 10.44
CA THR A 46 -56.72 17.75 9.36
C THR A 46 -56.01 17.38 8.07
N ASN A 47 -56.55 16.41 7.32
CA ASN A 47 -56.11 16.00 5.99
C ASN A 47 -55.59 17.17 5.15
N ALA A 48 -54.29 17.44 5.24
CA ALA A 48 -53.68 18.60 4.61
C ALA A 48 -52.54 18.11 3.74
N ARG A 49 -52.85 18.05 2.44
CA ARG A 49 -51.89 18.27 1.36
C ARG A 49 -50.89 19.32 1.84
N SER A 50 -49.61 18.96 1.90
CA SER A 50 -48.58 19.85 2.43
C SER A 50 -48.65 21.20 1.70
N PRO A 51 -48.77 22.34 2.39
CA PRO A 51 -48.71 23.63 1.72
C PRO A 51 -47.34 23.77 1.03
N PRO A 52 -47.28 24.36 -0.18
CA PRO A 52 -46.10 24.36 -1.03
C PRO A 52 -44.92 25.20 -0.49
N THR A 53 -45.05 25.80 0.70
CA THR A 53 -44.12 26.78 1.27
C THR A 53 -43.51 26.35 2.61
N SER A 54 -43.42 25.05 2.92
CA SER A 54 -42.69 24.59 4.11
C SER A 54 -41.18 24.55 3.88
N SER A 55 -40.43 25.23 4.75
CA SER A 55 -38.96 25.20 4.72
C SER A 55 -38.44 23.76 4.81
N VAL A 56 -37.28 23.49 4.21
CA VAL A 56 -36.69 22.14 4.20
C VAL A 56 -36.50 21.59 5.63
N GLY A 57 -36.21 22.46 6.60
CA GLY A 57 -36.10 22.09 8.01
C GLY A 57 -37.43 21.63 8.61
N GLN A 58 -38.51 22.37 8.38
CA GLN A 58 -39.86 22.01 8.85
C GLN A 58 -40.33 20.66 8.31
N ARG A 59 -40.04 20.37 7.02
CA ARG A 59 -40.35 19.04 6.44
C ARG A 59 -39.62 17.90 7.14
N ARG A 60 -38.36 18.11 7.52
CA ARG A 60 -37.57 17.10 8.25
C ARG A 60 -38.09 16.90 9.67
N VAL A 61 -38.51 17.99 10.35
CA VAL A 61 -39.16 17.89 11.66
C VAL A 61 -40.47 17.13 11.54
N ALA A 62 -41.30 17.40 10.53
CA ALA A 62 -42.55 16.67 10.31
C ALA A 62 -42.32 15.17 10.10
N TRP A 63 -41.30 14.77 9.33
CA TRP A 63 -40.94 13.35 9.18
C TRP A 63 -40.44 12.73 10.50
N ALA A 64 -39.69 13.48 11.29
CA ALA A 64 -39.19 13.05 12.59
C ALA A 64 -40.33 12.80 13.58
N VAL A 65 -41.27 13.75 13.66
CA VAL A 65 -42.47 13.65 14.51
C VAL A 65 -43.31 12.44 14.09
N TYR A 66 -43.60 12.29 12.81
CA TYR A 66 -44.34 11.11 12.32
C TYR A 66 -43.62 9.79 12.62
N PHE A 67 -42.28 9.75 12.53
CA PHE A 67 -41.51 8.56 12.90
C PHE A 67 -41.59 8.22 14.39
N MET A 68 -41.60 9.23 15.26
CA MET A 68 -41.67 9.02 16.72
C MET A 68 -43.10 8.71 17.16
N ASP A 69 -44.07 9.53 16.77
CA ASP A 69 -45.41 9.53 17.33
C ASP A 69 -46.33 8.52 16.63
N ASN A 70 -46.29 8.44 15.29
CA ASN A 70 -47.19 7.55 14.54
C ASN A 70 -46.60 6.16 14.33
N LEU A 71 -45.28 6.04 14.19
CA LEU A 71 -44.62 4.75 13.95
C LEU A 71 -44.01 4.13 15.21
N GLY A 72 -43.94 4.89 16.32
CA GLY A 72 -43.37 4.40 17.58
C GLY A 72 -41.85 4.17 17.55
N ALA A 73 -41.13 4.89 16.67
CA ALA A 73 -39.68 4.80 16.50
C ALA A 73 -39.15 3.35 16.35
N PRO A 74 -39.58 2.59 15.32
CA PRO A 74 -39.24 1.18 15.18
C PRO A 74 -37.72 0.96 15.00
N PRO A 75 -37.19 -0.22 15.35
CA PRO A 75 -35.76 -0.53 15.25
C PRO A 75 -35.27 -0.55 13.80
N SER A 76 -33.96 -0.43 13.59
CA SER A 76 -33.34 -0.29 12.27
C SER A 76 -33.63 -1.45 11.31
N SER A 77 -33.91 -2.64 11.82
CA SER A 77 -34.35 -3.80 11.03
C SER A 77 -35.66 -3.56 10.28
N ALA A 78 -36.54 -2.69 10.80
CA ALA A 78 -37.87 -2.40 10.26
C ALA A 78 -37.94 -1.10 9.43
N TRP A 79 -36.79 -0.46 9.14
CA TRP A 79 -36.79 0.80 8.38
C TRP A 79 -37.00 0.61 6.88
N HIS A 80 -36.56 -0.53 6.36
CA HIS A 80 -36.54 -0.85 4.94
C HIS A 80 -37.72 -1.76 4.54
N GLY A 81 -37.93 -1.94 3.22
CA GLY A 81 -39.02 -2.78 2.68
C GLY A 81 -40.31 -2.01 2.38
N VAL A 82 -41.29 -2.70 1.77
CA VAL A 82 -42.54 -2.12 1.25
C VAL A 82 -43.42 -1.52 2.35
N HIS A 83 -43.34 -2.08 3.56
CA HIS A 83 -44.06 -1.63 4.76
C HIS A 83 -43.13 -1.04 5.84
N GLY A 84 -41.85 -0.83 5.51
CA GLY A 84 -40.88 -0.25 6.44
C GLY A 84 -41.14 1.22 6.72
N ALA A 85 -40.58 1.73 7.82
CA ALA A 85 -40.79 3.10 8.28
C ALA A 85 -40.55 4.16 7.19
N VAL A 86 -39.52 3.98 6.35
CA VAL A 86 -39.22 4.90 5.24
C VAL A 86 -40.33 4.89 4.18
N SER A 87 -40.89 3.71 3.86
CA SER A 87 -41.99 3.59 2.90
C SER A 87 -43.26 4.25 3.41
N ASN A 88 -43.56 4.09 4.71
CA ASN A 88 -44.74 4.66 5.31
C ASN A 88 -44.66 6.19 5.34
N ILE A 89 -43.51 6.76 5.71
CA ILE A 89 -43.30 8.22 5.64
C ILE A 89 -43.41 8.74 4.21
N VAL A 90 -42.78 8.07 3.24
CA VAL A 90 -42.83 8.49 1.82
C VAL A 90 -44.27 8.45 1.28
N ARG A 91 -45.04 7.42 1.63
CA ARG A 91 -46.44 7.28 1.23
C ARG A 91 -47.33 8.32 1.92
N HIS A 92 -47.16 8.51 3.23
CA HIS A 92 -47.96 9.43 4.02
C HIS A 92 -47.78 10.89 3.58
N PHE A 93 -46.54 11.31 3.33
CA PHE A 93 -46.22 12.65 2.85
C PHE A 93 -46.23 12.79 1.31
N GLN A 94 -46.69 11.78 0.57
CA GLN A 94 -46.77 11.76 -0.89
C GLN A 94 -45.48 12.26 -1.59
N LEU A 95 -44.32 11.81 -1.09
CA LEU A 95 -43.04 12.32 -1.57
C LEU A 95 -42.69 11.76 -2.95
N GLN A 96 -42.20 12.64 -3.82
CA GLN A 96 -41.71 12.27 -5.15
C GLN A 96 -40.59 11.20 -5.10
N HIS A 97 -40.46 10.45 -6.18
CA HIS A 97 -39.41 9.43 -6.33
C HIS A 97 -38.01 10.04 -6.08
N GLY A 98 -37.13 9.27 -5.42
CA GLY A 98 -35.77 9.71 -5.04
C GLY A 98 -35.63 10.34 -3.65
N LYS A 99 -36.73 10.68 -2.94
CA LYS A 99 -36.66 11.27 -1.58
C LYS A 99 -36.44 10.26 -0.44
N ARG A 100 -36.47 8.96 -0.73
CA ARG A 100 -36.30 7.88 0.26
C ARG A 100 -34.98 7.99 1.04
N ARG A 101 -33.89 8.37 0.38
CA ARG A 101 -32.57 8.56 1.02
C ARG A 101 -32.56 9.72 2.01
N HIS A 102 -33.31 10.79 1.72
CA HIS A 102 -33.43 11.93 2.63
C HIS A 102 -34.25 11.58 3.87
N VAL A 103 -35.36 10.87 3.69
CA VAL A 103 -36.18 10.36 4.81
C VAL A 103 -35.35 9.44 5.70
N LEU A 104 -34.63 8.48 5.12
CA LEU A 104 -33.73 7.61 5.87
C LEU A 104 -32.67 8.39 6.65
N SER A 105 -32.06 9.41 6.05
CA SER A 105 -31.09 10.27 6.73
C SER A 105 -31.71 11.00 7.94
N VAL A 106 -32.96 11.46 7.83
CA VAL A 106 -33.68 12.05 8.95
C VAL A 106 -33.91 11.04 10.07
N ILE A 107 -34.43 9.84 9.75
CA ILE A 107 -34.66 8.77 10.74
C ILE A 107 -33.36 8.42 11.49
N VAL A 108 -32.24 8.26 10.77
CA VAL A 108 -30.93 7.99 11.37
C VAL A 108 -30.53 9.10 12.34
N ASN A 109 -30.69 10.36 11.95
CA ASN A 109 -30.34 11.50 12.79
C ASN A 109 -31.26 11.62 14.02
N VAL A 110 -32.56 11.36 13.87
CA VAL A 110 -33.52 11.36 14.98
C VAL A 110 -33.19 10.26 15.97
N THR A 111 -32.85 9.06 15.49
CA THR A 111 -32.45 7.94 16.34
C THR A 111 -31.15 8.25 17.10
N ASP A 112 -30.18 8.92 16.47
CA ASP A 112 -28.95 9.39 17.12
C ASP A 112 -29.25 10.48 18.18
N CYS A 113 -30.16 11.40 17.89
CA CYS A 113 -30.65 12.41 18.85
C CYS A 113 -31.34 11.77 20.07
N ILE A 114 -32.21 10.78 19.86
CA ILE A 114 -32.86 10.02 20.94
C ILE A 114 -31.83 9.33 21.82
N LYS A 115 -30.84 8.64 21.22
CA LYS A 115 -29.77 7.96 21.97
C LYS A 115 -28.92 8.90 22.80
N ARG A 116 -28.77 10.16 22.38
CA ARG A 116 -28.01 11.19 23.08
C ARG A 116 -28.85 12.01 24.06
N GLY A 117 -30.18 11.84 24.07
CA GLY A 117 -31.10 12.65 24.87
C GLY A 117 -31.21 14.11 24.42
N VAL A 118 -31.00 14.40 23.12
CA VAL A 118 -31.03 15.78 22.57
C VAL A 118 -32.19 15.94 21.60
N SER A 119 -32.86 17.10 21.60
CA SER A 119 -33.96 17.40 20.68
C SER A 119 -33.51 17.54 19.22
N TYR A 120 -34.27 16.96 18.30
CA TYR A 120 -34.01 17.07 16.85
C TYR A 120 -34.52 18.41 16.29
N SER A 121 -33.64 19.21 15.69
CA SER A 121 -33.96 20.58 15.22
C SER A 121 -34.28 20.70 13.73
N GLY A 122 -34.24 19.61 12.96
CA GLY A 122 -34.48 19.63 11.49
C GLY A 122 -33.37 20.28 10.65
N LYS A 123 -32.37 20.92 11.26
CA LYS A 123 -31.24 21.52 10.55
C LYS A 123 -30.43 20.44 9.84
N SER A 124 -29.97 20.74 8.62
CA SER A 124 -29.06 19.84 7.91
C SER A 124 -27.74 19.76 8.65
N LYS A 125 -27.16 18.56 8.76
CA LYS A 125 -25.72 18.46 9.03
C LYS A 125 -25.02 19.30 7.95
N SER A 126 -24.16 20.22 8.35
CA SER A 126 -23.25 20.89 7.42
C SER A 126 -22.49 19.80 6.67
N HIS A 127 -22.63 19.73 5.34
CA HIS A 127 -21.85 18.81 4.51
C HIS A 127 -20.54 19.46 4.04
N GLY A 128 -20.25 20.69 4.47
CA GLY A 128 -18.93 21.29 4.34
C GLY A 128 -18.10 20.86 5.54
N GLY A 129 -17.12 19.98 5.33
CA GLY A 129 -16.00 19.92 6.26
C GLY A 129 -15.47 21.34 6.43
N GLN A 130 -15.27 21.80 7.66
CA GLN A 130 -14.63 23.10 7.86
C GLN A 130 -13.37 23.12 7.00
N ASN A 131 -13.16 24.20 6.24
CA ASN A 131 -11.93 24.42 5.50
C ASN A 131 -10.80 24.62 6.52
N LYS A 132 -10.33 23.51 7.08
CA LYS A 132 -9.20 23.49 8.00
C LYS A 132 -7.97 23.67 7.15
N CYS A 133 -7.58 24.93 6.95
CA CYS A 133 -6.35 25.25 6.27
C CYS A 133 -5.17 25.05 7.24
N ILE A 134 -4.03 24.64 6.71
CA ILE A 134 -2.75 24.74 7.39
C ILE A 134 -2.13 26.06 6.94
N ASP A 135 -1.85 26.96 7.86
CA ASP A 135 -1.25 28.26 7.53
C ASP A 135 0.14 28.10 6.93
N THR A 136 0.57 29.07 6.12
CA THR A 136 1.82 29.01 5.35
C THR A 136 3.07 29.00 6.25
N ASP A 137 3.00 29.62 7.43
CA ASP A 137 4.13 29.69 8.38
C ASP A 137 4.02 28.66 9.51
N ALA A 138 3.08 27.73 9.39
CA ALA A 138 2.84 26.71 10.40
C ALA A 138 3.97 25.67 10.44
N VAL A 139 4.31 25.19 11.64
CA VAL A 139 5.30 24.10 11.85
C VAL A 139 4.91 22.84 11.08
N GLU A 140 3.62 22.63 10.85
CA GLU A 140 3.10 21.54 10.04
C GLU A 140 3.65 21.53 8.61
N ASN A 141 3.96 22.69 8.02
CA ASN A 141 4.56 22.73 6.68
C ASN A 141 5.99 22.17 6.69
N GLN A 142 6.73 22.40 7.77
CA GLN A 142 8.04 21.76 7.96
C GLN A 142 7.89 20.24 8.07
N ILE A 143 6.90 19.76 8.81
CA ILE A 143 6.61 18.33 8.95
C ILE A 143 6.27 17.72 7.60
N ILE A 144 5.40 18.37 6.82
CA ILE A 144 5.00 17.93 5.48
C ILE A 144 6.21 17.86 4.56
N ALA A 145 7.02 18.92 4.51
CA ALA A 145 8.21 18.96 3.65
C ALA A 145 9.21 17.86 4.01
N ASN A 146 9.48 17.68 5.32
CA ASN A 146 10.34 16.62 5.80
C ASN A 146 9.77 15.25 5.40
N CYS A 147 8.49 14.97 5.68
CA CYS A 147 7.90 13.67 5.35
C CYS A 147 8.02 13.36 3.84
N MET A 148 7.65 14.32 2.99
CA MET A 148 7.69 14.15 1.54
C MET A 148 9.13 13.98 1.01
N GLU A 149 10.11 14.71 1.55
CA GLU A 149 11.53 14.53 1.20
C GLU A 149 12.07 13.16 1.62
N HIS A 150 11.61 12.60 2.75
CA HIS A 150 11.94 11.23 3.17
C HIS A 150 11.22 10.16 2.34
N GLY A 151 10.30 10.54 1.45
CA GLY A 151 9.58 9.62 0.59
C GLY A 151 8.30 9.06 1.20
N HIS A 152 7.78 9.67 2.26
CA HIS A 152 6.49 9.31 2.83
C HIS A 152 5.35 9.66 1.89
N GLY A 153 4.31 8.82 1.90
CA GLY A 153 3.07 9.09 1.18
C GLY A 153 2.25 10.21 1.85
N LEU A 154 1.23 10.70 1.15
CA LEU A 154 0.31 11.72 1.68
C LEU A 154 -0.41 11.24 2.97
N ARG A 155 -0.74 9.94 3.05
CA ARG A 155 -1.38 9.34 4.23
C ARG A 155 -0.48 9.38 5.46
N GLU A 156 0.78 8.99 5.30
CA GLU A 156 1.79 8.99 6.36
C GLU A 156 2.12 10.41 6.80
N SER A 157 2.28 11.32 5.83
CA SER A 157 2.48 12.75 6.10
C SER A 157 1.30 13.34 6.88
N THR A 158 0.05 12.98 6.51
CA THR A 158 -1.16 13.41 7.23
C THR A 158 -1.20 12.87 8.66
N PHE A 159 -0.78 11.62 8.85
CA PHE A 159 -0.66 11.03 10.18
C PHE A 159 0.36 11.79 11.04
N ALA A 160 1.55 12.08 10.52
CA ALA A 160 2.58 12.85 11.22
C ALA A 160 2.12 14.27 11.61
N VAL A 161 1.46 14.97 10.68
CA VAL A 161 0.85 16.28 10.93
C VAL A 161 -0.20 16.21 12.05
N ASN A 162 -1.09 15.22 12.00
CA ASN A 162 -2.13 15.07 13.01
C ASN A 162 -1.57 14.66 14.37
N GLN A 163 -0.50 13.87 14.41
CA GLN A 163 0.18 13.54 15.65
C GLN A 163 0.77 14.80 16.32
N HIS A 164 1.39 15.70 15.54
CA HIS A 164 1.83 16.99 16.05
C HIS A 164 0.66 17.85 16.53
N ARG A 165 -0.42 17.97 15.74
CA ARG A 165 -1.60 18.75 16.12
C ARG A 165 -2.26 18.25 17.40
N GLN A 166 -2.35 16.94 17.60
CA GLN A 166 -2.86 16.36 18.84
C GLN A 166 -1.99 16.75 20.05
N LYS A 167 -0.66 16.69 19.92
CA LYS A 167 0.27 17.12 20.98
C LYS A 167 0.12 18.61 21.31
N SER A 168 -0.15 19.44 20.31
CA SER A 168 -0.34 20.89 20.46
C SER A 168 -1.79 21.29 20.76
N ASN A 169 -2.69 20.34 21.07
CA ASN A 169 -4.13 20.56 21.30
C ASN A 169 -4.88 21.26 20.15
N SER A 170 -4.36 21.12 18.93
CA SER A 170 -4.95 21.65 17.70
C SER A 170 -5.90 20.65 17.05
N VAL A 171 -6.88 21.17 16.30
CA VAL A 171 -7.86 20.35 15.61
C VAL A 171 -7.21 19.55 14.48
N VAL A 172 -7.44 18.24 14.47
CA VAL A 172 -6.98 17.34 13.39
C VAL A 172 -7.54 17.72 12.02
N VAL A 173 -6.72 17.51 11.00
CA VAL A 173 -6.99 17.86 9.60
C VAL A 173 -7.11 16.63 8.71
N GLY A 174 -7.84 16.79 7.62
CA GLY A 174 -7.93 15.76 6.58
C GLY A 174 -6.74 15.80 5.62
N MET A 175 -6.57 14.73 4.83
CA MET A 175 -5.53 14.65 3.80
C MET A 175 -5.64 15.78 2.76
N SER A 176 -6.84 16.29 2.48
CA SER A 176 -7.04 17.39 1.53
C SER A 176 -6.33 18.67 2.00
N ALA A 177 -6.38 18.98 3.30
CA ALA A 177 -5.69 20.14 3.87
C ALA A 177 -4.17 20.02 3.74
N VAL A 178 -3.64 18.82 4.03
CA VAL A 178 -2.21 18.49 3.90
C VAL A 178 -1.77 18.56 2.44
N TYR A 179 -2.59 18.06 1.51
CA TYR A 179 -2.31 18.11 0.08
C TYR A 179 -2.32 19.54 -0.46
N SER A 180 -3.29 20.37 -0.06
CA SER A 180 -3.31 21.78 -0.40
C SER A 180 -2.10 22.53 0.16
N ALA A 181 -1.68 22.23 1.39
CA ALA A 181 -0.48 22.79 1.99
C ALA A 181 0.78 22.38 1.20
N TYR A 182 0.93 21.09 0.90
CA TYR A 182 2.02 20.57 0.06
C TYR A 182 2.18 21.35 -1.25
N HIS A 183 1.09 21.62 -1.98
CA HIS A 183 1.14 22.40 -3.22
C HIS A 183 1.56 23.85 -3.02
N ARG A 184 1.13 24.48 -1.92
CA ARG A 184 1.54 25.86 -1.59
C ARG A 184 3.03 25.99 -1.29
N LEU A 185 3.69 24.92 -0.85
CA LEU A 185 5.14 24.90 -0.63
C LEU A 185 5.95 24.83 -1.94
N SER A 186 5.29 24.79 -3.10
CA SER A 186 5.92 24.74 -4.43
C SER A 186 7.03 23.69 -4.53
N PRO A 187 6.70 22.40 -4.33
CA PRO A 187 7.67 21.30 -4.35
C PRO A 187 8.32 21.16 -5.74
N VAL A 188 9.62 20.88 -5.75
CA VAL A 188 10.35 20.52 -6.97
C VAL A 188 10.51 19.01 -7.01
N VAL A 189 9.87 18.40 -8.01
CA VAL A 189 9.96 16.95 -8.25
C VAL A 189 10.97 16.70 -9.37
N SER A 190 11.99 15.90 -9.10
CA SER A 190 13.06 15.61 -10.06
C SER A 190 13.45 14.14 -10.03
N SER A 191 14.03 13.64 -11.13
CA SER A 191 14.59 12.29 -11.16
C SER A 191 15.82 12.19 -10.25
N ILE A 192 16.00 11.03 -9.63
CA ILE A 192 17.19 10.69 -8.84
C ILE A 192 18.18 10.03 -9.80
N PRO A 193 19.37 10.59 -10.03
CA PRO A 193 20.35 9.97 -10.89
C PRO A 193 21.07 8.80 -10.19
N PRO A 194 21.47 7.76 -10.95
CA PRO A 194 22.37 6.74 -10.43
C PRO A 194 23.76 7.32 -10.18
N ILE A 195 24.42 6.87 -9.11
CA ILE A 195 25.86 7.09 -8.91
C ILE A 195 26.62 6.14 -9.82
N LYS A 196 27.64 6.68 -10.51
CA LYS A 196 28.60 5.88 -11.25
C LYS A 196 29.38 4.99 -10.30
N GLN A 197 29.33 3.68 -10.52
CA GLN A 197 30.19 2.72 -9.83
C GLN A 197 31.49 2.52 -10.60
N GLY A 198 32.61 2.47 -9.87
CA GLY A 198 33.94 2.27 -10.41
C GLY A 198 34.80 3.54 -10.41
N ASN A 199 36.11 3.33 -10.34
CA ASN A 199 37.09 4.41 -10.37
C ASN A 199 37.48 4.70 -11.82
N SER A 200 37.31 5.95 -12.27
CA SER A 200 37.70 6.38 -13.63
C SER A 200 39.16 6.85 -13.70
N ASN A 201 39.87 6.87 -12.58
CA ASN A 201 41.29 7.21 -12.55
C ASN A 201 42.10 6.10 -13.22
N MET A 202 42.85 6.46 -14.26
CA MET A 202 43.74 5.56 -15.00
C MET A 202 44.80 4.89 -14.11
N GLY A 203 45.26 5.59 -13.07
CA GLY A 203 46.25 5.07 -12.11
C GLY A 203 45.65 4.26 -10.97
N SER A 204 44.33 4.04 -10.94
CA SER A 204 43.72 3.23 -9.88
C SER A 204 44.10 1.76 -10.03
N ALA A 205 44.32 1.07 -8.90
CA ALA A 205 44.62 -0.38 -8.89
C ALA A 205 43.57 -1.19 -9.69
N TRP A 206 42.30 -0.76 -9.65
CA TRP A 206 41.22 -1.33 -10.45
C TRP A 206 41.50 -1.19 -11.95
N ALA A 207 41.84 0.01 -12.43
CA ALA A 207 42.07 0.28 -13.85
C ALA A 207 43.29 -0.50 -14.37
N THR A 208 44.37 -0.55 -13.58
CA THR A 208 45.56 -1.34 -13.88
C THR A 208 45.24 -2.83 -13.96
N ALA A 209 44.48 -3.37 -13.00
CA ALA A 209 44.08 -4.77 -13.00
C ALA A 209 43.18 -5.13 -14.19
N ARG A 210 42.18 -4.29 -14.51
CA ARG A 210 41.30 -4.52 -15.67
C ARG A 210 42.09 -4.49 -16.97
N LEU A 211 43.00 -3.52 -17.14
CA LEU A 211 43.84 -3.43 -18.32
C LEU A 211 44.73 -4.67 -18.47
N GLY A 212 45.38 -5.11 -17.38
CA GLY A 212 46.19 -6.33 -17.38
C GLY A 212 45.37 -7.55 -17.76
N TRP A 213 44.20 -7.75 -17.15
CA TRP A 213 43.29 -8.84 -17.49
C TRP A 213 42.87 -8.83 -18.96
N THR A 214 42.43 -7.67 -19.47
CA THR A 214 42.01 -7.54 -20.88
C THR A 214 43.16 -7.79 -21.84
N ARG A 215 44.38 -7.35 -21.53
CA ARG A 215 45.58 -7.65 -22.34
C ARG A 215 45.88 -9.15 -22.38
N GLN A 216 45.79 -9.85 -21.25
CA GLN A 216 45.99 -11.31 -21.22
C GLN A 216 44.96 -12.03 -22.11
N LEU A 217 43.69 -11.64 -22.04
CA LEU A 217 42.66 -12.20 -22.92
C LEU A 217 42.96 -11.92 -24.40
N ALA A 218 43.44 -10.72 -24.71
CA ALA A 218 43.81 -10.35 -26.08
C ALA A 218 45.00 -11.15 -26.61
N VAL A 219 46.01 -11.45 -25.78
CA VAL A 219 47.11 -12.38 -26.14
C VAL A 219 46.56 -13.76 -26.42
N ARG A 220 45.71 -14.29 -25.54
CA ARG A 220 45.14 -15.64 -25.68
C ARG A 220 44.28 -15.79 -26.93
N LEU A 221 43.60 -14.74 -27.35
CA LEU A 221 42.82 -14.68 -28.59
C LEU A 221 43.68 -14.42 -29.84
N GLY A 222 44.98 -14.20 -29.69
CA GLY A 222 45.89 -13.89 -30.81
C GLY A 222 45.66 -12.53 -31.47
N ILE A 223 44.88 -11.64 -30.85
CA ILE A 223 44.55 -10.31 -31.40
C ILE A 223 45.52 -9.22 -30.94
N TRP A 224 46.38 -9.53 -29.96
CA TRP A 224 47.37 -8.60 -29.43
C TRP A 224 48.66 -9.34 -29.06
N SER A 225 49.80 -8.72 -29.32
CA SER A 225 51.12 -9.21 -28.92
C SER A 225 51.86 -8.15 -28.11
N TRP A 226 52.73 -8.60 -27.21
CA TRP A 226 53.62 -7.71 -26.48
C TRP A 226 54.66 -7.12 -27.43
N ASP A 227 54.81 -5.79 -27.41
CA ASP A 227 55.85 -5.08 -28.16
C ASP A 227 57.00 -4.70 -27.21
N PRO A 228 58.16 -5.39 -27.28
CA PRO A 228 59.28 -5.10 -26.41
C PRO A 228 59.90 -3.72 -26.64
N SER A 229 59.73 -3.13 -27.83
CA SER A 229 60.31 -1.84 -28.18
C SER A 229 59.61 -0.66 -27.49
N VAL A 230 58.31 -0.82 -27.21
CA VAL A 230 57.48 0.20 -26.58
C VAL A 230 57.28 -0.05 -25.08
N LEU A 231 57.15 -1.32 -24.68
CA LEU A 231 56.74 -1.70 -23.33
C LEU A 231 57.85 -2.34 -22.49
N GLY A 232 59.04 -2.56 -23.07
CA GLY A 232 60.17 -3.21 -22.41
C GLY A 232 60.03 -4.73 -22.35
N GLN A 233 60.74 -5.36 -21.43
CA GLN A 233 60.77 -6.83 -21.32
C GLN A 233 59.36 -7.40 -21.05
N CYS A 234 58.96 -8.40 -21.84
CA CYS A 234 57.65 -9.04 -21.71
C CYS A 234 57.53 -9.79 -20.36
N PRO A 235 56.58 -9.43 -19.50
CA PRO A 235 56.27 -10.23 -18.31
C PRO A 235 55.70 -11.60 -18.72
N SER A 236 56.04 -12.65 -17.97
CA SER A 236 55.56 -14.02 -18.24
C SER A 236 54.04 -14.14 -18.34
N ALA A 237 53.31 -13.28 -17.62
CA ALA A 237 51.86 -13.22 -17.63
C ALA A 237 51.24 -12.76 -18.96
N TYR A 238 52.03 -12.22 -19.90
CA TYR A 238 51.59 -11.80 -21.24
C TYR A 238 52.30 -12.55 -22.37
N ASP A 239 53.14 -13.53 -22.03
CA ASP A 239 53.84 -14.34 -22.99
C ASP A 239 52.88 -15.37 -23.59
N ALA A 240 52.67 -15.31 -24.91
CA ALA A 240 51.81 -16.23 -25.63
C ALA A 240 52.24 -17.70 -25.48
N ALA A 241 53.54 -17.97 -25.26
CA ALA A 241 54.03 -19.32 -25.01
C ALA A 241 53.58 -19.89 -23.65
N ASN A 242 53.35 -19.02 -22.67
CA ASN A 242 52.94 -19.40 -21.32
C ASN A 242 51.42 -19.38 -21.11
N LEU A 243 50.67 -18.78 -22.04
CA LEU A 243 49.22 -18.64 -21.96
C LEU A 243 48.52 -19.64 -22.89
N THR A 244 47.48 -20.31 -22.39
CA THR A 244 46.68 -21.21 -23.22
C THR A 244 45.88 -20.41 -24.27
N PRO A 245 45.99 -20.71 -25.57
CA PRO A 245 45.17 -20.09 -26.60
C PRO A 245 43.68 -20.24 -26.31
N LEU A 246 42.90 -19.23 -26.70
CA LEU A 246 41.45 -19.22 -26.55
C LEU A 246 40.83 -18.98 -27.93
N ASP A 247 39.91 -19.85 -28.32
CA ASP A 247 39.09 -19.62 -29.51
C ASP A 247 37.79 -18.92 -29.12
N VAL A 248 37.27 -18.05 -29.98
CA VAL A 248 36.01 -17.33 -29.73
C VAL A 248 34.84 -18.30 -29.51
N CYS A 249 34.85 -19.47 -30.13
CA CYS A 249 33.82 -20.50 -29.96
C CYS A 249 33.84 -21.14 -28.57
N GLN A 250 34.94 -21.00 -27.83
CA GLN A 250 35.05 -21.46 -26.43
C GLN A 250 34.50 -20.42 -25.44
N ILE A 251 34.18 -19.21 -25.90
CA ILE A 251 33.63 -18.14 -25.06
C ILE A 251 32.11 -18.26 -25.05
N VAL A 252 31.57 -18.71 -23.92
CA VAL A 252 30.13 -18.70 -23.67
C VAL A 252 29.78 -17.46 -22.85
N SER A 253 28.90 -16.62 -23.38
CA SER A 253 28.34 -15.49 -22.62
C SER A 253 27.07 -15.94 -21.90
N TRP A 254 27.14 -16.02 -20.58
CA TRP A 254 25.96 -16.21 -19.74
C TRP A 254 25.47 -14.84 -19.30
N ASP A 255 24.29 -14.42 -19.78
CA ASP A 255 23.66 -13.20 -19.28
C ASP A 255 22.98 -13.51 -17.94
N GLU A 256 23.65 -13.15 -16.86
CA GLU A 256 23.14 -13.32 -15.51
C GLU A 256 22.18 -12.17 -15.20
N THR A 257 20.88 -12.40 -15.37
CA THR A 257 19.84 -11.40 -15.10
C THR A 257 19.52 -11.32 -13.61
N HIS A 258 20.10 -10.33 -12.92
CA HIS A 258 19.75 -10.00 -11.54
C HIS A 258 18.65 -8.97 -11.47
N LYS A 259 17.80 -9.07 -10.45
CA LYS A 259 17.03 -7.91 -10.01
C LYS A 259 17.99 -6.92 -9.38
N THR A 260 18.25 -5.81 -10.08
CA THR A 260 19.07 -4.71 -9.56
C THR A 260 18.49 -4.23 -8.23
N VAL A 261 19.29 -4.30 -7.17
CA VAL A 261 18.92 -3.74 -5.87
C VAL A 261 19.35 -2.27 -5.87
N LYS A 262 18.44 -1.37 -5.49
CA LYS A 262 18.75 0.05 -5.39
C LYS A 262 19.02 0.41 -3.94
N ILE A 263 20.21 0.93 -3.66
CA ILE A 263 20.60 1.44 -2.35
C ILE A 263 20.58 2.96 -2.41
N GLY A 264 19.83 3.59 -1.50
CA GLY A 264 19.56 5.02 -1.56
C GLY A 264 18.40 5.37 -2.51
N GLY A 265 18.17 6.67 -2.70
CA GLY A 265 16.99 7.18 -3.39
C GLY A 265 15.84 7.56 -2.46
N GLY A 266 14.76 8.12 -3.02
CA GLY A 266 13.61 8.65 -2.30
C GLY A 266 12.38 7.79 -2.54
N GLY A 267 11.76 7.33 -1.46
CA GLY A 267 10.40 6.77 -1.46
C GLY A 267 10.16 5.52 -2.31
N HIS A 268 8.95 5.00 -2.20
CA HIS A 268 8.56 3.69 -2.73
C HIS A 268 8.58 3.65 -4.27
N ASN A 269 9.47 2.83 -4.85
CA ASN A 269 9.51 2.42 -6.28
C ASN A 269 9.56 3.52 -7.35
N THR A 270 9.69 4.78 -6.98
CA THR A 270 9.83 5.88 -7.93
C THR A 270 11.27 6.36 -7.93
N ASN A 271 11.87 6.53 -9.11
CA ASN A 271 13.18 7.21 -9.23
C ASN A 271 13.01 8.72 -9.07
N MET A 272 12.06 9.18 -8.25
CA MET A 272 11.71 10.59 -8.11
C MET A 272 11.98 11.03 -6.69
N GLN A 273 12.55 12.22 -6.56
CA GLN A 273 12.65 12.92 -5.30
C GLN A 273 11.79 14.16 -5.33
N VAL A 274 11.18 14.46 -4.19
CA VAL A 274 10.57 15.75 -3.90
C VAL A 274 11.59 16.54 -3.09
N ARG A 275 11.77 17.82 -3.42
CA ARG A 275 12.60 18.77 -2.67
C ARG A 275 11.84 20.08 -2.45
N PHE A 276 12.07 20.72 -1.32
CA PHE A 276 11.53 22.04 -1.01
C PHE A 276 12.66 23.05 -0.86
N LYS A 277 12.35 24.33 -1.11
CA LYS A 277 13.28 25.42 -0.84
C LYS A 277 13.40 25.61 0.68
N ARG A 278 14.64 25.74 1.15
CA ARG A 278 14.97 25.87 2.57
C ARG A 278 15.85 27.09 2.83
N ASP A 279 15.67 27.72 3.99
CA ASP A 279 16.55 28.76 4.50
C ASP A 279 17.89 28.17 5.00
N THR A 280 18.78 29.04 5.48
CA THR A 280 20.10 28.64 6.04
C THR A 280 19.99 27.79 7.31
N VAL A 281 18.84 27.82 8.00
CA VAL A 281 18.56 27.04 9.21
C VAL A 281 17.91 25.68 8.85
N GLY A 282 17.55 25.48 7.58
CA GLY A 282 16.90 24.26 7.09
C GLY A 282 15.37 24.27 7.21
N ARG A 283 14.75 25.42 7.48
CA ARG A 283 13.28 25.58 7.49
C ARG A 283 12.76 25.85 6.10
N VAL A 284 11.52 25.44 5.81
CA VAL A 284 10.88 25.72 4.52
C VAL A 284 10.74 27.23 4.34
N CYS A 285 11.24 27.74 3.21
CA CYS A 285 11.22 29.17 2.88
C CYS A 285 11.03 29.34 1.37
N ALA A 286 10.10 30.20 0.94
CA ALA A 286 9.79 30.42 -0.48
C ALA A 286 10.97 30.97 -1.29
N ASP A 287 11.83 31.77 -0.63
CA ASP A 287 13.03 32.38 -1.20
C ASP A 287 14.31 31.58 -0.91
N GLY A 288 14.16 30.41 -0.28
CA GLY A 288 15.27 29.52 0.05
C GLY A 288 15.90 28.82 -1.16
N ALA A 289 16.97 28.08 -0.90
CA ALA A 289 17.63 27.25 -1.89
C ALA A 289 17.15 25.79 -1.81
N LEU A 290 17.21 25.07 -2.93
CA LEU A 290 16.97 23.62 -2.94
C LEU A 290 18.19 22.90 -2.38
N GLY A 291 17.96 21.89 -1.54
CA GLY A 291 19.01 20.96 -1.12
C GLY A 291 19.60 20.17 -2.29
N ALA A 292 20.80 19.62 -2.08
CA ALA A 292 21.47 18.76 -3.04
C ALA A 292 20.56 17.58 -3.46
N PRO A 293 20.56 17.20 -4.75
CA PRO A 293 19.78 16.06 -5.19
C PRO A 293 20.28 14.77 -4.54
N LYS A 294 19.35 13.92 -4.14
CA LYS A 294 19.65 12.53 -3.77
C LYS A 294 20.19 11.77 -4.98
N THR A 295 20.87 10.69 -4.68
CA THR A 295 21.40 9.72 -5.64
C THR A 295 21.11 8.30 -5.17
N TYR A 296 21.14 7.32 -6.07
CA TYR A 296 21.06 5.91 -5.71
C TYR A 296 22.20 5.10 -6.33
N LEU A 297 22.53 3.98 -5.70
CA LEU A 297 23.51 3.00 -6.15
C LEU A 297 22.77 1.76 -6.65
N ASN A 298 23.14 1.24 -7.81
CA ASN A 298 22.65 -0.06 -8.28
C ASN A 298 23.61 -1.15 -7.78
N THR A 299 23.21 -2.01 -6.86
CA THR A 299 24.01 -3.18 -6.52
C THR A 299 23.53 -4.41 -7.27
N LYS A 300 24.50 -5.28 -7.61
CA LYS A 300 24.23 -6.50 -8.35
C LYS A 300 23.63 -7.55 -7.42
N TYR A 301 24.10 -7.62 -6.18
CA TYR A 301 23.61 -8.57 -5.18
C TYR A 301 23.02 -7.87 -3.95
N SER A 302 22.01 -8.48 -3.34
CA SER A 302 21.42 -8.00 -2.09
C SER A 302 22.39 -8.08 -0.91
N SER A 303 23.33 -9.04 -0.92
CA SER A 303 24.39 -9.19 0.08
C SER A 303 25.43 -8.06 0.03
N GLU A 304 25.62 -7.40 -1.11
CA GLU A 304 26.46 -6.20 -1.24
C GLU A 304 25.82 -4.97 -0.59
N ALA A 305 24.52 -5.03 -0.23
CA ALA A 305 23.82 -3.92 0.41
C ALA A 305 24.02 -3.85 1.93
N SER A 306 24.46 -4.95 2.56
CA SER A 306 24.83 -5.01 3.97
C SER A 306 26.35 -4.86 4.08
N GLY A 307 26.82 -3.71 4.57
CA GLY A 307 28.24 -3.35 4.65
C GLY A 307 29.08 -4.14 5.66
N GLU A 308 28.73 -5.38 5.99
CA GLU A 308 29.28 -6.12 7.13
C GLU A 308 30.12 -7.35 6.74
N HIS A 309 30.21 -7.74 5.46
CA HIS A 309 30.87 -8.99 5.07
C HIS A 309 32.00 -8.82 4.04
N ILE A 310 33.18 -9.28 4.43
CA ILE A 310 34.37 -9.44 3.58
C ILE A 310 34.05 -10.54 2.56
N GLY A 311 34.03 -10.18 1.28
CA GLY A 311 33.78 -11.15 0.20
C GLY A 311 34.92 -12.16 0.09
N VAL A 312 34.66 -13.42 0.42
CA VAL A 312 35.58 -14.54 0.16
C VAL A 312 35.28 -15.11 -1.22
N ARG A 313 36.32 -15.36 -2.03
CA ARG A 313 36.17 -16.03 -3.33
C ARG A 313 35.66 -17.46 -3.11
N CYS A 314 34.53 -17.81 -3.71
CA CYS A 314 34.09 -19.19 -3.79
C CYS A 314 35.06 -20.00 -4.67
N VAL A 315 35.29 -21.26 -4.27
CA VAL A 315 36.01 -22.24 -5.10
C VAL A 315 35.20 -22.45 -6.38
N PRO A 316 35.83 -22.41 -7.58
CA PRO A 316 35.10 -22.57 -8.83
C PRO A 316 34.38 -23.92 -8.85
N PHE A 317 33.07 -23.86 -9.08
CA PHE A 317 32.21 -25.03 -9.16
C PHE A 317 32.44 -25.76 -10.49
N VAL A 318 32.85 -27.02 -10.44
CA VAL A 318 32.97 -27.90 -11.60
C VAL A 318 31.56 -28.33 -12.01
N TYR A 319 31.14 -27.94 -13.22
CA TYR A 319 29.81 -28.22 -13.75
C TYR A 319 29.67 -29.73 -14.05
N THR A 320 29.01 -30.49 -13.18
CA THR A 320 28.75 -31.94 -13.36
C THR A 320 27.55 -32.22 -14.28
N GLY A 321 27.03 -31.23 -14.99
CA GLY A 321 25.79 -31.35 -15.79
C GLY A 321 24.52 -31.49 -14.94
N GLN A 322 24.62 -31.30 -13.62
CA GLN A 322 23.49 -31.37 -12.70
C GLN A 322 22.74 -30.04 -12.67
N TRP A 323 21.41 -30.13 -12.61
CA TRP A 323 20.52 -28.96 -12.57
C TRP A 323 20.47 -28.39 -11.15
N ILE A 324 20.71 -27.10 -10.99
CA ILE A 324 20.61 -26.41 -9.68
C ILE A 324 19.13 -26.12 -9.43
N CYS A 325 18.55 -26.78 -8.44
CA CYS A 325 17.18 -26.51 -7.97
C CYS A 325 17.23 -25.71 -6.66
N THR A 326 16.23 -24.85 -6.43
CA THR A 326 16.11 -24.16 -5.14
C THR A 326 15.75 -25.16 -4.04
N ILE A 327 16.02 -24.86 -2.77
CA ILE A 327 15.65 -25.73 -1.63
C ILE A 327 14.16 -26.11 -1.71
N LYS A 328 13.31 -25.16 -2.09
CA LYS A 328 11.87 -25.37 -2.26
C LYS A 328 11.54 -26.34 -3.40
N ASP A 329 12.23 -26.23 -4.52
CA ASP A 329 12.04 -27.13 -5.66
C ASP A 329 12.56 -28.54 -5.34
N TYR A 330 13.67 -28.62 -4.60
CA TYR A 330 14.22 -29.87 -4.10
C TYR A 330 13.24 -30.60 -3.15
N GLU A 331 12.67 -29.87 -2.18
CA GLU A 331 11.64 -30.41 -1.29
C GLU A 331 10.40 -30.87 -2.05
N ALA A 332 9.98 -30.13 -3.08
CA ALA A 332 8.84 -30.51 -3.91
C ALA A 332 9.11 -31.79 -4.72
N LEU A 333 10.32 -31.95 -5.26
CA LEU A 333 10.75 -33.15 -5.98
C LEU A 333 10.84 -34.36 -5.04
N ILE A 334 11.33 -34.18 -3.81
CA ILE A 334 11.32 -35.22 -2.77
C ILE A 334 9.88 -35.66 -2.50
N GLN A 335 8.95 -34.73 -2.31
CA GLN A 335 7.55 -35.08 -2.04
C GLN A 335 6.91 -35.78 -3.24
N GLN A 336 7.20 -35.36 -4.47
CA GLN A 336 6.74 -36.05 -5.67
C GLN A 336 7.26 -37.48 -5.75
N GLU A 337 8.54 -37.70 -5.44
CA GLU A 337 9.13 -39.03 -5.49
C GLU A 337 8.58 -39.94 -4.38
N ILE A 338 8.39 -39.41 -3.17
CA ILE A 338 7.71 -40.12 -2.08
C ILE A 338 6.29 -40.53 -2.50
N GLN A 339 5.53 -39.63 -3.13
CA GLN A 339 4.18 -39.93 -3.60
C GLN A 339 4.18 -40.94 -4.75
N ARG A 340 5.15 -40.86 -5.67
CA ARG A 340 5.35 -41.83 -6.74
C ARG A 340 5.57 -43.22 -6.17
N VAL A 341 6.50 -43.37 -5.23
CA VAL A 341 6.82 -44.64 -4.56
C VAL A 341 5.62 -45.17 -3.77
N LYS A 342 4.91 -44.31 -3.03
CA LYS A 342 3.68 -44.68 -2.30
C LYS A 342 2.52 -45.08 -3.22
N GLY A 343 2.49 -44.56 -4.44
CA GLY A 343 1.43 -44.82 -5.43
C GLY A 343 1.67 -46.05 -6.30
N LEU A 344 2.79 -46.78 -6.12
CA LEU A 344 3.03 -48.03 -6.83
C LEU A 344 2.14 -49.14 -6.23
N THR A 345 1.18 -49.63 -7.01
CA THR A 345 0.34 -50.79 -6.64
C THR A 345 0.65 -51.99 -7.54
N GLY A 346 1.00 -53.13 -6.92
CA GLY A 346 1.35 -54.40 -7.56
C GLY A 346 2.48 -55.11 -6.83
N GLU A 347 2.63 -56.43 -6.99
CA GLU A 347 3.67 -57.29 -6.37
C GLU A 347 5.10 -57.03 -6.88
N CYS A 348 5.45 -55.78 -7.18
CA CYS A 348 6.71 -55.42 -7.84
C CYS A 348 7.65 -54.58 -6.95
N SER A 349 7.78 -54.88 -5.67
CA SER A 349 9.01 -54.49 -4.97
C SER A 349 9.43 -55.49 -3.89
N VAL A 350 10.44 -56.29 -4.19
CA VAL A 350 11.17 -57.15 -3.24
C VAL A 350 11.97 -56.35 -2.19
N TRP A 351 11.89 -55.02 -2.21
CA TRP A 351 12.77 -54.11 -1.46
C TRP A 351 12.06 -53.20 -0.46
N VAL A 352 10.81 -53.50 -0.08
CA VAL A 352 10.10 -52.76 0.99
C VAL A 352 9.59 -53.73 2.05
N THR A 353 10.50 -54.43 2.71
CA THR A 353 10.28 -54.96 4.07
C THR A 353 11.10 -54.11 5.04
N GLY A 354 10.43 -53.13 5.65
CA GLY A 354 11.04 -52.32 6.70
C GLY A 354 11.29 -53.17 7.95
N SER A 355 12.56 -53.29 8.35
CA SER A 355 13.05 -54.13 9.46
C SER A 355 12.68 -53.63 10.86
N ARG A 356 11.45 -53.14 11.10
CA ARG A 356 11.04 -52.55 12.40
C ARG A 356 9.83 -53.23 13.05
N GLN A 357 9.64 -54.53 12.83
CA GLN A 357 8.56 -55.28 13.49
C GLN A 357 8.99 -56.53 14.29
N ASN A 358 10.30 -56.73 14.52
CA ASN A 358 10.79 -57.89 15.27
C ASN A 358 11.58 -57.53 16.54
N ASP A 359 11.17 -56.48 17.26
CA ASP A 359 11.55 -56.33 18.67
C ASP A 359 10.27 -56.23 19.51
N SER A 360 9.77 -57.39 19.94
CA SER A 360 8.77 -57.57 21.00
C SER A 360 9.02 -58.88 21.70
#